data_AF-A0A109LN69-F1
#
_entry.id   AF-A0A109LN69-F1
#
_cell.length_a   1.000
_cell.length_b   1.000
_cell.length_c   1.000
_cell.angle_alpha   90.00
_cell.angle_beta   90.00
_cell.angle_gamma   90.00
#
_symmetry.space_group_name_H-M   'P 1'
#
loop_
_entity.id
_entity.type
_entity.pdbx_description
1 polymer ?
#
loop_
_entity_poly.entity_id
_entity_poly.type
_entity_poly.pdbx_seq_one_letter_code
_entity_poly.pdbx_strand_id
1 'polypeptide(L)' 'MREALADDEVSELVIILPGASPEQDDWRKAIALDLAREYAPKRINIISTNDTDAVGKTLAYLRDAKGVTGQYLQTHE' A
#
# COMPACT_ATOMS: atom_id res chain seq x y z
N MET A 1 -4.39 3.78 -11.94
CA MET A 1 -4.31 4.25 -10.54
C MET A 1 -5.07 5.55 -10.33
N ARG A 2 -4.67 6.67 -10.98
CA ARG A 2 -5.34 7.97 -10.81
C ARG A 2 -6.83 7.93 -11.13
N GLU A 3 -7.21 7.23 -12.21
CA GLU A 3 -8.62 7.01 -12.56
C GLU A 3 -9.39 6.23 -11.49
N ALA A 4 -8.80 5.17 -10.93
CA ALA A 4 -9.41 4.41 -9.83
C ALA A 4 -9.58 5.27 -8.57
N LEU A 5 -8.66 6.20 -8.31
CA LEU A 5 -8.76 7.15 -7.20
C LEU A 5 -9.63 8.38 -7.51
N ALA A 6 -10.10 8.54 -8.75
CA ALA A 6 -11.08 9.57 -9.11
C ALA A 6 -12.51 9.10 -8.80
N ASP A 7 -12.72 7.79 -8.66
CA ASP A 7 -13.99 7.22 -8.22
C ASP A 7 -14.15 7.40 -6.70
N ASP A 8 -15.22 8.05 -6.27
CA ASP A 8 -15.50 8.33 -4.86
C ASP A 8 -16.00 7.11 -4.08
N GLU A 9 -16.43 6.06 -4.77
CA GLU A 9 -16.73 4.76 -4.15
C GLU A 9 -15.45 4.04 -3.70
N VAL A 10 -14.29 4.43 -4.25
CA VAL A 10 -12.98 3.92 -3.81
C VAL A 10 -12.48 4.71 -2.61
N SER A 11 -12.55 4.08 -1.44
CA SER A 11 -12.05 4.64 -0.18
C SER A 11 -10.67 4.12 0.24
N GLU A 12 -10.20 3.04 -0.40
CA GLU A 12 -8.94 2.37 -0.07
C GLU A 12 -8.29 1.74 -1.30
N LEU A 13 -6.96 1.88 -1.42
CA LEU A 13 -6.14 1.31 -2.48
C LEU A 13 -4.86 0.70 -1.90
N VAL A 14 -4.50 -0.48 -2.38
CA VAL A 14 -3.21 -1.11 -2.06
C VAL A 14 -2.45 -1.39 -3.34
N ILE A 15 -1.21 -0.92 -3.42
CA ILE A 15 -0.31 -1.18 -4.55
C ILE A 15 0.60 -2.35 -4.17
N ILE A 16 0.59 -3.41 -4.98
CA ILE A 16 1.45 -4.58 -4.77
C ILE A 16 2.66 -4.44 -5.68
N LEU A 17 3.86 -4.46 -5.08
CA LEU A 17 5.14 -4.45 -5.76
C LEU A 17 5.86 -5.78 -5.50
N PRO A 18 6.72 -6.24 -6.42
CA PRO A 18 7.63 -7.34 -6.13
C PRO A 18 8.49 -7.05 -4.90
N GLY A 19 8.95 -8.11 -4.24
CA GLY A 19 9.97 -8.03 -3.20
C GLY A 19 11.19 -7.27 -3.70
N ALA A 20 11.83 -6.50 -2.83
CA ALA A 20 12.92 -5.62 -3.20
C ALA A 20 14.10 -5.73 -2.24
N SER A 21 15.28 -5.36 -2.73
CA SER A 21 16.44 -5.14 -1.88
C SER A 21 16.23 -3.89 -1.02
N PRO A 22 16.91 -3.79 0.13
CA PRO A 22 16.78 -2.64 1.03
C PRO A 22 17.09 -1.29 0.37
N GLU A 23 17.92 -1.25 -0.69
CA GLU A 23 18.23 0.00 -1.40
C GLU A 23 17.02 0.62 -2.10
N GLN A 24 15.95 -0.15 -2.30
CA GLN A 24 14.72 0.34 -2.93
C GLN A 24 13.66 0.80 -1.92
N ASP A 25 13.90 0.66 -0.61
CA ASP A 25 12.87 0.88 0.40
C ASP A 25 12.53 2.36 0.56
N ASP A 26 13.52 3.23 0.49
CA ASP A 26 13.36 4.65 0.83
C ASP A 26 12.43 5.36 -0.15
N TRP A 27 12.61 5.15 -1.45
CA TRP A 27 11.73 5.77 -2.44
C TRP A 27 10.32 5.17 -2.41
N ARG A 28 10.18 3.87 -2.09
CA ARG A 28 8.86 3.22 -1.96
C ARG A 28 8.09 3.75 -0.74
N LYS A 29 8.77 3.95 0.38
CA LYS A 29 8.21 4.60 1.58
C LYS A 29 7.77 6.04 1.29
N ALA A 30 8.63 6.81 0.62
CA ALA A 30 8.30 8.18 0.23
C ALA A 30 7.05 8.24 -0.66
N ILE A 31 6.97 7.38 -1.68
CA ILE A 31 5.79 7.32 -2.56
C ILE A 31 4.53 6.89 -1.78
N ALA A 32 4.60 5.91 -0.88
CA ALA A 32 3.45 5.52 -0.07
C ALA A 32 2.89 6.72 0.72
N LEU A 33 3.78 7.48 1.37
CA LEU A 33 3.43 8.65 2.15
C LEU A 33 2.86 9.79 1.29
N ASP A 34 3.50 10.08 0.16
CA ASP A 34 3.08 11.15 -0.75
C ASP A 34 1.70 10.86 -1.34
N LEU A 35 1.45 9.62 -1.77
CA LEU A 35 0.14 9.21 -2.28
C LEU A 35 -0.94 9.30 -1.20
N ALA A 36 -0.66 8.83 0.02
CA ALA A 36 -1.63 8.91 1.11
C ALA A 36 -2.00 10.37 1.47
N ARG A 37 -1.05 11.31 1.32
CA ARG A 37 -1.30 12.74 1.53
C ARG A 37 -2.07 13.36 0.37
N GLU A 38 -1.67 13.06 -0.88
CA GLU A 38 -2.30 13.59 -2.10
C GLU A 38 -3.78 13.20 -2.18
N TYR A 39 -4.13 11.98 -1.76
CA TYR A 39 -5.45 11.41 -1.94
C TYR A 39 -6.30 11.34 -0.66
N ALA A 40 -5.90 12.03 0.42
CA ALA A 40 -6.70 12.08 1.64
C ALA A 40 -8.14 12.56 1.33
N PRO A 41 -9.19 11.91 1.87
CA PRO A 41 -9.17 10.91 2.94
C PRO A 41 -9.04 9.44 2.47
N LYS A 42 -8.80 9.15 1.19
CA LYS A 42 -8.62 7.78 0.67
C LYS A 42 -7.35 7.17 1.27
N ARG A 43 -7.43 5.91 1.72
CA ARG A 43 -6.29 5.20 2.31
C ARG A 43 -5.45 4.54 1.25
N ILE A 44 -4.14 4.78 1.25
CA ILE A 44 -3.23 4.20 0.27
C ILE A 44 -2.07 3.54 1.00
N ASN A 45 -1.78 2.28 0.70
CA ASN A 45 -0.63 1.55 1.22
C ASN A 45 0.08 0.79 0.10
N ILE A 46 1.33 0.40 0.34
CA ILE A 46 2.12 -0.42 -0.58
C ILE A 46 2.49 -1.72 0.13
N ILE A 47 2.31 -2.85 -0.55
CA ILE A 47 2.82 -4.16 -0.13
C ILE A 47 3.97 -4.53 -1.06
N SER A 48 5.08 -4.99 -0.47
CA SER A 48 6.24 -5.49 -1.22
C SER A 48 6.50 -6.93 -0.82
N THR A 49 6.31 -7.84 -1.76
CA THR A 49 6.45 -9.28 -1.49
C THR A 49 6.69 -10.09 -2.76
N ASN A 50 7.36 -11.23 -2.60
CA ASN A 50 7.41 -12.29 -3.60
C ASN A 50 6.46 -13.46 -3.26
N ASP A 51 5.83 -13.43 -2.08
CA ASP A 51 4.85 -14.42 -1.61
C ASP A 51 3.42 -13.90 -1.82
N THR A 52 2.68 -14.57 -2.71
CA THR A 52 1.28 -14.26 -3.00
C THR A 52 0.34 -14.52 -1.83
N ASP A 53 0.66 -15.47 -0.94
CA ASP A 53 -0.17 -15.79 0.22
C ASP A 53 -0.05 -14.70 1.29
N ALA A 54 1.12 -14.07 1.40
CA ALA A 54 1.34 -12.92 2.26
C ALA A 54 0.45 -11.73 1.87
N VAL A 55 0.21 -11.51 0.57
CA VAL A 55 -0.68 -10.44 0.08
C VAL A 55 -2.08 -10.57 0.70
N GLY A 56 -2.67 -11.77 0.66
CA GLY A 56 -4.02 -11.99 1.18
C GLY A 56 -4.14 -11.69 2.67
N LYS A 57 -3.16 -12.14 3.46
CA LYS A 57 -3.10 -11.88 4.91
C LYS A 57 -2.93 -10.39 5.21
N THR A 58 -2.05 -9.70 4.50
CA THR A 58 -1.83 -8.26 4.68
C THR A 58 -3.05 -7.44 4.24
N LEU A 59 -3.74 -7.83 3.17
CA LEU A 59 -5.00 -7.19 2.76
C LEU A 59 -6.10 -7.39 3.80
N ALA A 60 -6.21 -8.58 4.39
CA ALA A 60 -7.16 -8.85 5.47
C ALA A 60 -6.87 -7.96 6.68
N TYR A 61 -5.60 -7.85 7.09
CA TYR A 61 -5.18 -6.95 8.16
C TYR A 61 -5.53 -5.47 7.85
N LEU A 62 -5.18 -4.98 6.66
CA LEU A 62 -5.43 -3.59 6.26
C LEU A 62 -6.93 -3.25 6.20
N ARG A 63 -7.77 -4.22 5.86
CA ARG A 63 -9.23 -4.04 5.85
C ARG A 63 -9.77 -3.71 7.23
N ASP A 64 -9.22 -4.33 8.28
CA ASP A 64 -9.63 -4.11 9.66
C ASP A 64 -8.91 -2.89 10.28
N ALA A 65 -7.69 -2.61 9.83
CA ALA A 65 -6.86 -1.52 10.32
C ALA A 65 -7.19 -0.16 9.65
N LYS A 66 -8.39 0.38 9.91
CA LYS A 66 -8.88 1.63 9.28
C LYS A 66 -8.02 2.88 9.52
N GLY A 67 -7.09 2.86 10.47
CA GLY A 67 -6.12 3.94 10.71
C GLY A 67 -4.82 3.83 9.90
N VAL A 68 -4.61 2.74 9.17
CA VAL A 68 -3.35 2.47 8.46
C VAL A 68 -3.41 3.04 7.04
N THR A 69 -2.59 4.06 6.80
CA THR A 69 -2.40 4.68 5.48
C THR A 69 -0.97 5.18 5.36
N GLY A 70 -0.48 5.34 4.12
CA GLY A 70 0.86 5.81 3.80
C GLY A 70 1.98 4.83 4.17
N GLN A 71 1.64 3.56 4.39
CA GLN A 71 2.62 2.55 4.82
C GLN A 71 3.20 1.78 3.64
N TYR A 72 4.50 1.48 3.74
CA TYR A 72 5.20 0.51 2.93
C TYR A 72 5.43 -0.75 3.77
N LEU A 73 4.72 -1.83 3.45
CA LEU A 73 4.72 -3.09 4.18
C LEU A 73 5.52 -4.13 3.40
N GLN A 74 6.66 -4.53 3.94
CA GLN A 74 7.44 -5.65 3.42
C GLN A 74 7.00 -6.92 4.14
N THR A 75 6.76 -7.98 3.39
CA THR A 75 6.62 -9.31 3.97
C THR A 75 7.88 -10.08 3.61
N HIS A 76 8.69 -10.37 4.61
CA HIS A 76 9.79 -11.31 4.50
C HIS A 76 9.23 -12.72 4.69
N GLU A 77 9.73 -13.68 3.91
CA GLU A 77 9.48 -15.11 4.17
C GLU A 77 9.89 -15.51 5.59
#